data_AF-A0A7X4B4T9-F1
#
_entry.id   AF-A0A7X4B4T9-F1
#
_cell.length_a   1.000
_cell.length_b   1.000
_cell.length_c   1.000
_cell.angle_alpha   90.00
_cell.angle_beta   90.00
_cell.angle_gamma   90.00
#
_symmetry.space_group_name_H-M   'P 1'
#
loop_
_entity.id
_entity.type
_entity.pdbx_description
1 polymer ?
#
loop_
_entity_poly.entity_id
_entity_poly.type
_entity_poly.pdbx_seq_one_letter_code
_entity_poly.pdbx_strand_id
1 'polypeptide(L)' 'MSKKAQPYEDTEGLFIREFTNGWAVYNRSGKEQDIQLPVQATGVASGTTGVNHTLSDLDGEIYLK' A
#
# COMPACT_ATOMS: atom_id res chain seq x y z
N MET A 1 -14.00 2.22 -14.64
CA MET A 1 -14.44 1.20 -13.68
C MET A 1 -13.42 1.14 -12.55
N SER A 2 -13.82 1.31 -11.29
CA SER A 2 -12.91 1.11 -10.15
C SER A 2 -12.67 -0.39 -9.96
N LYS A 3 -11.43 -0.84 -10.12
CA LYS A 3 -11.05 -2.19 -9.67
C LYS A 3 -11.30 -2.26 -8.15
N LYS A 4 -11.96 -3.32 -7.69
CA LYS A 4 -12.05 -3.64 -6.26
C LYS A 4 -10.62 -3.83 -5.73
N ALA A 5 -10.38 -3.48 -4.47
CA ALA A 5 -9.08 -3.70 -3.85
C ALA A 5 -8.75 -5.20 -3.89
N GLN A 6 -7.53 -5.53 -4.29
CA GLN A 6 -7.06 -6.91 -4.44
C GLN A 6 -6.08 -7.23 -3.30
N PRO A 7 -6.02 -8.49 -2.83
CA PRO A 7 -4.95 -8.93 -1.94
C PRO A 7 -3.59 -8.56 -2.53
N TYR A 8 -2.70 -8.02 -1.70
CA TYR A 8 -1.34 -7.67 -2.12
C TYR A 8 -0.35 -8.72 -1.64
N GLU A 9 0.55 -9.15 -2.54
CA GLU A 9 1.60 -10.15 -2.23
C GLU A 9 1.06 -11.43 -1.56
N ASP A 10 -0.15 -11.86 -1.93
CA ASP A 10 -0.85 -13.00 -1.31
C ASP A 10 -0.96 -12.91 0.23
N THR A 11 -0.82 -11.70 0.78
CA THR A 11 -0.86 -11.45 2.22
C THR A 11 -2.30 -11.22 2.66
N GLU A 12 -2.77 -12.09 3.56
CA GLU A 12 -4.12 -11.99 4.12
C GLU A 12 -4.30 -10.65 4.86
N GLY A 13 -5.39 -9.95 4.54
CA GLY A 13 -5.70 -8.66 5.14
C GLY A 13 -4.95 -7.46 4.58
N LEU A 14 -4.00 -7.64 3.65
CA LEU A 14 -3.34 -6.55 2.96
C LEU A 14 -3.96 -6.33 1.58
N PHE A 15 -4.46 -5.12 1.32
CA PHE A 15 -5.19 -4.81 0.09
C PHE A 15 -4.57 -3.63 -0.64
N ILE A 16 -4.41 -3.77 -1.96
CA ILE A 16 -3.93 -2.70 -2.83
C ILE A 16 -4.98 -2.31 -3.87
N ARG A 17 -4.97 -1.03 -4.23
CA ARG A 17 -5.71 -0.49 -5.37
C ARG A 17 -4.83 0.49 -6.13
N GLU A 18 -4.52 0.16 -7.37
CA GLU A 18 -3.79 1.04 -8.28
C GLU A 18 -4.71 2.10 -8.93
N PHE A 19 -4.17 3.29 -9.10
CA PHE A 19 -4.73 4.39 -9.89
C PHE A 19 -3.63 5.06 -10.73
N THR A 20 -3.99 6.04 -11.55
CA THR A 20 -3.08 6.64 -12.56
C THR A 20 -1.73 7.07 -11.98
N ASN A 21 -1.74 7.70 -10.81
CA ASN A 21 -0.54 8.31 -10.22
C ASN A 21 0.01 7.53 -9.02
N GLY A 22 -0.46 6.30 -8.75
CA GLY A 22 -0.10 5.66 -7.50
C GLY A 22 -0.96 4.48 -7.05
N TRP A 23 -0.89 4.21 -5.76
CA TRP A 23 -1.60 3.13 -5.09
C TRP A 23 -2.24 3.62 -3.79
N ALA A 24 -3.38 3.05 -3.46
CA ALA A 24 -3.91 3.05 -2.09
C ALA A 24 -3.69 1.65 -1.52
N VAL A 25 -3.02 1.56 -0.38
CA VAL A 25 -2.75 0.31 0.32
C VAL A 25 -3.42 0.35 1.69
N TYR A 26 -4.07 -0.74 2.07
CA TYR A 26 -4.76 -0.88 3.35
C TYR A 26 -4.27 -2.14 4.05
N ASN A 27 -3.78 -2.00 5.28
CA ASN A 27 -3.38 -3.11 6.12
C ASN A 27 -4.47 -3.40 7.16
N ARG A 28 -5.09 -4.58 7.05
CA ARG A 28 -6.04 -5.15 8.01
C ARG A 28 -5.63 -6.56 8.42
N SER A 29 -4.33 -6.84 8.36
CA SER A 29 -3.78 -8.17 8.62
C SER A 29 -3.66 -8.51 10.11
N GLY A 30 -3.93 -7.57 11.02
CA GLY A 30 -3.77 -7.75 12.46
C GLY A 30 -2.33 -7.54 12.95
N LYS A 31 -1.43 -7.09 12.07
CA LYS A 31 -0.01 -6.84 12.36
C LYS A 31 0.58 -5.82 11.39
N GLU A 32 1.71 -5.23 11.77
CA GLU A 32 2.54 -4.43 10.88
C GLU A 32 3.01 -5.27 9.67
N GLN A 33 3.06 -4.65 8.50
CA GLN A 33 3.45 -5.29 7.25
C GLN A 33 4.42 -4.41 6.48
N ASP A 34 5.50 -5.04 6.02
CA ASP A 34 6.36 -4.45 5.00
C ASP A 34 5.79 -4.80 3.63
N ILE A 35 5.71 -3.80 2.76
CA ILE A 35 5.23 -3.94 1.39
C ILE A 35 6.31 -3.47 0.43
N GLN A 36 6.39 -4.10 -0.75
CA GLN A 36 7.30 -3.65 -1.79
C GLN A 36 6.51 -3.19 -3.03
N LEU A 37 6.48 -1.90 -3.30
CA LEU A 37 5.86 -1.34 -4.51
C LEU A 37 6.75 -1.55 -5.74
N PRO A 38 6.15 -1.70 -6.95
CA PRO A 38 6.90 -2.03 -8.16
C PRO A 38 7.80 -0.90 -8.67
N VAL A 39 7.58 0.33 -8.22
CA VAL A 39 8.44 1.50 -8.50
C VAL A 39 8.60 2.34 -7.23
N GLN A 40 9.55 3.26 -7.23
CA GLN A 40 9.66 4.23 -6.15
C GLN A 40 8.36 5.00 -6.02
N ALA A 41 7.86 5.10 -4.80
CA ALA A 41 6.69 5.88 -4.51
C ALA A 41 6.89 6.68 -3.21
N THR A 42 6.18 7.79 -3.11
CA THR A 42 6.17 8.62 -1.90
C THR A 42 4.88 8.39 -1.14
N GLY A 43 4.99 7.96 0.11
CA GLY A 43 3.88 7.88 1.05
C GLY A 43 3.38 9.29 1.37
N VAL A 44 2.10 9.56 1.10
CA VAL A 44 1.51 10.90 1.28
C VAL A 44 1.45 11.30 2.75
N ALA A 45 1.22 10.34 3.65
CA ALA A 45 1.12 10.61 5.09
C ALA A 45 2.49 10.54 5.77
N SER A 46 3.30 9.54 5.44
CA SER A 46 4.62 9.32 6.03
C SER A 46 5.71 10.23 5.44
N GLY A 47 5.52 10.75 4.22
CA GLY A 47 6.54 11.48 3.46
C GLY A 47 7.72 10.60 3.01
N THR A 48 7.66 9.29 3.26
CA THR A 48 8.74 8.37 2.93
C THR A 48 8.75 8.06 1.45
N THR A 49 9.93 8.08 0.83
CA THR A 49 10.09 7.75 -0.60
C THR A 49 10.94 6.51 -0.73
N GLY A 50 10.44 5.50 -1.43
CA GLY A 50 11.13 4.23 -1.56
C GLY A 50 10.34 3.23 -2.38
N VAL A 51 10.91 2.04 -2.54
CA VAL A 51 10.19 0.86 -3.06
C VAL A 51 9.63 0.02 -1.92
N ASN A 52 10.25 0.08 -0.73
CA ASN A 52 9.80 -0.63 0.46
C ASN A 52 9.14 0.35 1.43
N HIS A 53 7.99 -0.02 1.96
CA HIS A 53 7.26 0.76 2.94
C HIS A 53 6.71 -0.14 4.04
N THR A 54 6.59 0.41 5.24
CA THR A 54 6.02 -0.29 6.39
C THR A 54 4.66 0.32 6.70
N LEU A 55 3.60 -0.50 6.68
CA LEU A 55 2.26 -0.11 7.12
C LEU A 55 1.94 -0.73 8.47
N SER A 56 1.52 0.12 9.40
CA SER A 56 0.98 -0.32 10.69
C SER A 56 -0.33 -1.11 10.51
N ASP A 57 -0.69 -1.92 11.51
CA ASP A 57 -1.98 -2.61 11.51
C ASP A 57 -3.15 -1.61 11.54
N LEU A 58 -4.25 -1.98 10.87
CA LEU A 58 -5.46 -1.15 10.71
C LEU A 58 -5.22 0.21 10.06
N ASP A 59 -4.09 0.39 9.37
CA ASP A 59 -3.73 1.63 8.70
C ASP A 59 -3.98 1.58 7.18
N GLY A 60 -3.95 2.74 6.54
CA GLY A 60 -4.00 2.86 5.09
C GLY A 60 -3.23 4.08 4.59
N GLU A 61 -2.40 3.87 3.58
CA GLU A 61 -1.57 4.91 3.01
C GLU A 61 -1.77 5.02 1.49
N ILE A 62 -1.61 6.25 0.99
CA ILE A 62 -1.55 6.54 -0.45
C ILE A 62 -0.07 6.71 -0.82
N TYR A 63 0.34 6.01 -1.87
CA TYR A 63 1.67 6.10 -2.44
C TYR A 63 1.61 6.72 -3.83
N LEU A 64 2.37 7.79 -4.07
CA LEU A 64 2.46 8.46 -5.37
C LEU A 64 3.71 8.00 -6.11
N LYS A 65 3.56 7.58 -7.38
CA LYS A 65 4.66 7.22 -8.30
C LYS A 65 5.53 8.42 -8.66
#